data_AF-A0A3Q3G0R5-F1
#
_entry.id   AF-A0A3Q3G0R5-F1
#
_cell.length_a   1.000
_cell.length_b   1.000
_cell.length_c   1.000
_cell.angle_alpha   90.00
_cell.angle_beta   90.00
_cell.angle_gamma   90.00
#
_symmetry.space_group_name_H-M   'P 1'
#
loop_
_entity.id
_entity.type
_entity.pdbx_description
1 polymer ?
#
loop_
_entity_poly.entity_id
_entity_poly.type
_entity_poly.pdbx_seq_one_letter_code
_entity_poly.pdbx_strand_id
1 'polypeptide(L)'
;FLPNFWSRVLTLSWDSQTHQYITEQAILNVTMETLRDIKKHQENHVENQTRLGRGFWRAVGEVVKSNAAMDFLSSTRADPVYHFDSERVDSAIVMLRQFWAKTLLSVRAKQYQSARHSLGQLFHSLQDFYSHSNWVEMGKQLIYLHLLQPEEPAIPVKCSHGGILDSSRYMGAKGGINKDSTSPIFSPHHFLHVEAATLATEATLSVLRDLRDTVGHKTFLLFSVKQVPALVFVMDTTGSMFEEITAARLRVHSIIQSRARSTEHPGTFLLVPFHDPFGPVFETDNPDQFMTFMENLMALGGGDEPEMCFSAVQLALTHSPPLSEIFVFTDASPKDAHLFDAVKALALEKQSKVTFLLTEDPNSSKESRGRRKRRRRMSRELLSPDRFSLYSSLSSLSGGLTIFTTNSDIHKVSAIVEDNTAA
;
A
#
# COMPACT_ATOMS: atom_id res chain seq x y z
N PHE A 1 3.83 15.02 6.94
CA PHE A 1 4.84 14.25 6.19
C PHE A 1 5.68 15.24 5.41
N LEU A 2 6.96 15.39 5.73
CA LEU A 2 7.90 16.31 5.06
C LEU A 2 8.76 15.49 4.09
N PRO A 3 8.46 15.47 2.78
CA PRO A 3 9.16 14.61 1.80
C PRO A 3 10.67 14.88 1.72
N ASN A 4 11.10 16.13 1.95
CA ASN A 4 12.52 16.50 1.97
C ASN A 4 13.31 15.93 3.17
N PHE A 5 12.67 15.36 4.18
CA PHE A 5 13.39 14.88 5.38
C PHE A 5 14.05 13.52 5.14
N TRP A 6 13.37 12.57 4.48
CA TRP A 6 13.91 11.22 4.30
C TRP A 6 15.02 11.14 3.26
N SER A 7 14.99 11.98 2.20
CA SER A 7 16.12 12.06 1.27
C SER A 7 17.37 12.68 1.91
N ARG A 8 17.19 13.60 2.87
CA ARG A 8 18.28 14.29 3.58
C ARG A 8 18.88 13.49 4.72
N VAL A 9 18.08 12.68 5.40
CA VAL A 9 18.50 11.91 6.59
C VAL A 9 19.27 10.65 6.23
N LEU A 10 19.01 10.05 5.06
CA LEU A 10 19.65 8.79 4.67
C LEU A 10 21.03 8.94 3.99
N THR A 11 21.37 10.12 3.43
CA THR A 11 22.55 10.23 2.54
C THR A 11 23.60 11.26 2.95
N LEU A 12 23.35 12.11 3.97
CA LEU A 12 24.28 13.16 4.42
C LEU A 12 24.87 14.00 3.25
N SER A 13 24.14 14.14 2.15
CA SER A 13 24.57 14.82 0.93
C SER A 13 23.48 15.81 0.55
N TRP A 14 23.78 17.10 0.68
CA TRP A 14 22.79 18.16 0.55
C TRP A 14 22.48 18.52 -0.92
N ASP A 15 23.24 18.00 -1.89
CA ASP A 15 23.18 18.35 -3.33
C ASP A 15 23.27 17.19 -4.34
N SER A 16 23.25 15.90 -3.95
CA SER A 16 23.34 14.79 -4.93
C SER A 16 21.97 14.37 -5.47
N GLN A 17 21.83 14.33 -6.80
CA GLN A 17 20.63 13.84 -7.51
C GLN A 17 20.57 12.32 -7.43
N THR A 18 20.07 11.78 -6.32
CA THR A 18 19.99 10.32 -6.14
C THR A 18 18.88 9.72 -7.00
N HIS A 19 18.98 8.41 -7.28
CA HIS A 19 17.96 7.64 -8.02
C HIS A 19 16.56 7.77 -7.40
N GLN A 20 16.48 7.81 -6.07
CA GLN A 20 15.24 8.02 -5.33
C GLN A 20 14.66 9.41 -5.59
N TYR A 21 15.49 10.46 -5.55
CA TYR A 21 15.07 11.83 -5.78
C TYR A 21 14.59 12.03 -7.22
N ILE A 22 15.35 11.56 -8.20
CA ILE A 22 14.97 11.61 -9.63
C ILE A 22 13.62 10.93 -9.83
N THR A 23 13.44 9.73 -9.26
CA THR A 23 12.20 8.95 -9.35
C THR A 23 11.01 9.71 -8.75
N GLU A 24 11.15 10.24 -7.53
CA GLU A 24 10.08 10.97 -6.85
C GLU A 24 9.64 12.21 -7.65
N GLN A 25 10.61 13.03 -8.09
CA GLN A 25 10.32 14.25 -8.84
C GLN A 25 9.72 13.95 -10.22
N ALA A 26 10.19 12.92 -10.90
CA ALA A 26 9.67 12.54 -12.21
C ALA A 26 8.20 12.08 -12.12
N ILE A 27 7.86 11.24 -11.14
CA ILE A 27 6.47 10.80 -10.92
C ILE A 27 5.58 11.99 -10.59
N LEU A 28 6.02 12.88 -9.70
CA LEU A 28 5.28 14.09 -9.35
C LEU A 28 5.02 14.96 -10.57
N ASN A 29 6.05 15.22 -11.38
CA ASN A 29 5.95 16.10 -12.54
C ASN A 29 4.98 15.54 -13.58
N VAL A 30 5.14 14.29 -14.00
CA VAL A 30 4.27 13.68 -15.02
C VAL A 30 2.84 13.51 -14.51
N THR A 31 2.65 13.27 -13.21
CA THR A 31 1.30 13.25 -12.60
C THR A 31 0.63 14.62 -12.68
N MET A 32 1.36 15.70 -12.38
CA MET A 32 0.85 17.06 -12.47
C MET A 32 0.60 17.49 -13.92
N GLU A 33 1.46 17.10 -14.86
CA GLU A 33 1.22 17.26 -16.31
C GLU A 33 -0.10 16.58 -16.69
N THR A 34 -0.27 15.30 -16.35
CA THR A 34 -1.47 14.50 -16.65
C THR A 34 -2.75 15.13 -16.09
N LEU A 35 -2.71 15.63 -14.83
CA LEU A 35 -3.85 16.30 -14.21
C LEU A 35 -4.22 17.62 -14.91
N ARG A 36 -3.22 18.38 -15.37
CA ARG A 36 -3.45 19.61 -16.14
C ARG A 36 -4.08 19.30 -17.50
N ASP A 37 -3.63 18.25 -18.17
CA ASP A 37 -4.14 17.87 -19.50
C ASP A 37 -5.60 17.42 -19.41
N ILE A 38 -5.97 16.64 -18.39
CA ILE A 38 -7.37 16.27 -18.14
C ILE A 38 -8.25 17.51 -17.90
N LYS A 39 -7.76 18.46 -17.10
CA LYS A 39 -8.50 19.70 -16.80
C LYS A 39 -8.72 20.58 -18.03
N LYS A 40 -7.73 20.68 -18.93
CA LYS A 40 -7.87 21.44 -20.17
C LYS A 40 -8.97 20.91 -21.10
N HIS A 41 -9.24 19.60 -21.05
CA HIS A 41 -10.31 18.98 -21.82
C HIS A 41 -11.71 19.09 -21.18
N GLN A 42 -11.83 19.63 -19.97
CA GLN A 42 -13.09 19.91 -19.28
C GLN A 42 -13.26 21.43 -19.17
N GLU A 43 -14.04 22.06 -20.07
CA GLU A 43 -14.24 23.51 -20.07
C GLU A 43 -14.75 24.05 -18.72
N ASN A 44 -14.16 25.17 -18.27
CA ASN A 44 -14.49 26.05 -17.12
C ASN A 44 -14.31 25.51 -15.68
N HIS A 45 -13.20 25.90 -15.01
CA HIS A 45 -13.16 26.75 -13.79
C HIS A 45 -11.84 26.61 -12.98
N VAL A 46 -11.37 27.78 -12.50
CA VAL A 46 -10.54 28.13 -11.31
C VAL A 46 -9.47 27.13 -10.85
N GLU A 47 -8.21 27.59 -10.85
CA GLU A 47 -7.05 26.93 -10.26
C GLU A 47 -7.19 26.68 -8.75
N ASN A 48 -7.88 25.60 -8.38
CA ASN A 48 -7.66 24.97 -7.09
C ASN A 48 -6.41 24.10 -7.18
N GLN A 49 -5.40 24.43 -6.35
CA GLN A 49 -4.21 23.62 -6.11
C GLN A 49 -4.62 22.17 -5.86
N THR A 50 -4.34 21.29 -6.81
CA THR A 50 -4.68 19.87 -6.70
C THR A 50 -3.66 19.25 -5.77
N ARG A 51 -3.92 19.29 -4.45
CA ARG A 51 -3.06 18.65 -3.46
C ARG A 51 -3.15 17.14 -3.65
N LEU A 52 -2.06 16.53 -4.10
CA LEU A 52 -1.94 15.08 -4.20
C LEU A 52 -2.02 14.46 -2.79
N GLY A 53 -2.96 13.54 -2.60
CA GLY A 53 -3.28 12.95 -1.30
C GLY A 53 -2.25 11.92 -0.82
N ARG A 54 -2.43 11.38 0.40
CA ARG A 54 -1.53 10.36 0.98
C ARG A 54 -1.40 9.09 0.12
N GLY A 55 -2.46 8.68 -0.58
CA GLY A 55 -2.43 7.51 -1.47
C GLY A 55 -1.41 7.66 -2.60
N PHE A 56 -1.32 8.86 -3.19
CA PHE A 56 -0.28 9.19 -4.17
C PHE A 56 1.12 9.04 -3.58
N TRP A 57 1.39 9.65 -2.43
CA TRP A 57 2.71 9.61 -1.80
C TRP A 57 3.10 8.21 -1.33
N ARG A 58 2.14 7.37 -0.94
CA ARG A 58 2.38 5.95 -0.65
C ARG A 58 2.84 5.22 -1.91
N ALA A 59 2.16 5.43 -3.03
CA ALA A 59 2.51 4.83 -4.30
C ALA A 59 3.89 5.30 -4.80
N VAL A 60 4.19 6.60 -4.70
CA VAL A 60 5.55 7.13 -4.97
C VAL A 60 6.58 6.42 -4.10
N GLY A 61 6.29 6.29 -2.80
CA GLY A 61 7.16 5.58 -1.85
C GLY A 61 7.42 4.11 -2.22
N GLU A 62 6.44 3.41 -2.81
CA GLU A 62 6.61 2.02 -3.27
C GLU A 62 7.54 1.93 -4.48
N VAL A 63 7.43 2.86 -5.44
CA VAL A 63 8.35 2.90 -6.60
C VAL A 63 9.75 3.27 -6.14
N VAL A 64 9.89 4.30 -5.30
CA VAL A 64 11.18 4.75 -4.74
C VAL A 64 11.84 3.65 -3.91
N LYS A 65 11.09 2.95 -3.05
CA LYS A 65 11.60 1.82 -2.27
C LYS A 65 12.06 0.69 -3.18
N SER A 66 11.31 0.39 -4.24
CA SER A 66 11.68 -0.67 -5.18
C SER A 66 12.90 -0.31 -6.04
N ASN A 67 13.06 0.96 -6.41
CA ASN A 67 14.26 1.47 -7.06
C ASN A 67 15.46 1.29 -6.13
N ALA A 68 15.39 1.83 -4.90
CA ALA A 68 16.48 1.74 -3.94
C ALA A 68 16.83 0.29 -3.56
N ALA A 69 15.85 -0.61 -3.49
CA ALA A 69 16.07 -2.00 -3.08
C ALA A 69 17.04 -2.78 -3.99
N MET A 70 17.21 -2.35 -5.24
CA MET A 70 18.09 -3.01 -6.20
C MET A 70 19.54 -3.07 -5.70
N ASP A 71 20.01 -2.04 -4.99
CA ASP A 71 21.36 -1.97 -4.39
C ASP A 71 21.54 -2.83 -3.14
N PHE A 72 20.45 -3.26 -2.49
CA PHE A 72 20.50 -3.91 -1.18
C PHE A 72 20.08 -5.38 -1.21
N LEU A 73 19.19 -5.77 -2.14
CA LEU A 73 18.69 -7.14 -2.21
C LEU A 73 19.78 -8.09 -2.70
N SER A 74 19.96 -9.20 -1.98
CA SER A 74 20.97 -10.21 -2.31
C SER A 74 20.84 -10.78 -3.73
N SER A 75 19.62 -10.79 -4.28
CA SER A 75 19.32 -11.26 -5.63
C SER A 75 19.70 -10.29 -6.75
N THR A 76 19.90 -9.00 -6.46
CA THR A 76 20.12 -7.97 -7.50
C THR A 76 21.43 -7.21 -7.29
N ARG A 77 21.81 -6.90 -6.05
CA ARG A 77 22.91 -5.99 -5.67
C ARG A 77 24.29 -6.29 -6.26
N ALA A 78 24.51 -7.52 -6.72
CA ALA A 78 25.79 -8.01 -7.22
C ALA A 78 25.67 -8.56 -8.64
N ASP A 79 24.49 -8.48 -9.25
CA ASP A 79 24.28 -8.93 -10.61
C ASP A 79 24.45 -7.74 -11.58
N PRO A 80 25.51 -7.76 -12.41
CA PRO A 80 25.88 -6.63 -13.26
C PRO A 80 24.82 -6.28 -14.31
N VAL A 81 23.85 -7.16 -14.60
CA VAL A 81 22.80 -6.87 -15.58
C VAL A 81 21.81 -5.83 -15.06
N TYR A 82 21.51 -5.84 -13.76
CA TYR A 82 20.60 -4.86 -13.18
C TYR A 82 21.24 -3.47 -13.06
N HIS A 83 22.57 -3.42 -13.04
CA HIS A 83 23.35 -2.21 -12.78
C HIS A 83 24.08 -1.67 -14.01
N PHE A 84 23.84 -2.23 -15.20
CA PHE A 84 24.58 -1.87 -16.42
C PHE A 84 26.10 -1.94 -16.24
N ASP A 85 26.60 -2.99 -15.61
CA ASP A 85 28.01 -3.18 -15.31
C ASP A 85 28.66 -4.27 -16.17
N SER A 86 29.99 -4.38 -16.10
CA SER A 86 30.77 -5.51 -16.61
C SER A 86 30.56 -5.81 -18.10
N GLU A 87 30.38 -4.75 -18.92
CA GLU A 87 30.15 -4.84 -20.37
C GLU A 87 28.91 -5.68 -20.76
N ARG A 88 27.96 -5.87 -19.84
CA ARG A 88 26.75 -6.67 -20.07
C ARG A 88 25.58 -5.84 -20.64
N VAL A 89 25.91 -4.84 -21.46
CA VAL A 89 24.95 -3.83 -21.97
C VAL A 89 23.76 -4.48 -22.68
N ASP A 90 23.99 -5.42 -23.61
CA ASP A 90 22.90 -6.07 -24.35
C ASP A 90 21.94 -6.83 -23.44
N SER A 91 22.49 -7.51 -22.43
CA SER A 91 21.68 -8.25 -21.45
C SER A 91 20.89 -7.30 -20.55
N ALA A 92 21.49 -6.18 -20.16
CA ALA A 92 20.85 -5.15 -19.35
C ALA A 92 19.71 -4.47 -20.13
N ILE A 93 19.88 -4.21 -21.43
CA ILE A 93 18.81 -3.72 -22.31
C ILE A 93 17.65 -4.71 -22.38
N VAL A 94 17.93 -6.02 -22.56
CA VAL A 94 16.88 -7.05 -22.58
C VAL A 94 16.10 -7.07 -21.26
N MET A 95 16.80 -7.03 -20.13
CA MET A 95 16.19 -6.96 -18.80
C MET A 95 15.34 -5.70 -18.61
N LEU A 96 15.85 -4.54 -19.02
CA LEU A 96 15.13 -3.27 -18.93
C LEU A 96 13.79 -3.33 -19.68
N ARG A 97 13.80 -3.93 -20.89
CA ARG A 97 12.60 -4.18 -21.69
C ARG A 97 11.66 -5.20 -21.05
N GLN A 98 12.18 -6.20 -20.33
CA GLN A 98 11.35 -7.13 -19.55
C GLN A 98 10.64 -6.43 -18.40
N PHE A 99 11.32 -5.53 -17.67
CA PHE A 99 10.67 -4.73 -16.63
C PHE A 99 9.59 -3.81 -17.20
N TRP A 100 9.83 -3.25 -18.39
CA TRP A 100 8.83 -2.44 -19.09
C TRP A 100 7.59 -3.28 -19.44
N ALA A 101 7.78 -4.44 -20.08
CA ALA A 101 6.70 -5.35 -20.41
C ALA A 101 5.92 -5.81 -19.17
N LYS A 102 6.62 -6.19 -18.09
CA LYS A 102 6.00 -6.58 -16.82
C LYS A 102 5.21 -5.44 -16.19
N THR A 103 5.72 -4.22 -16.26
CA THR A 103 5.00 -3.02 -15.80
C THR A 103 3.70 -2.85 -16.58
N LEU A 104 3.75 -2.86 -17.91
CA LEU A 104 2.56 -2.72 -18.76
C LEU A 104 1.53 -3.83 -18.52
N LEU A 105 1.97 -5.09 -18.45
CA LEU A 105 1.09 -6.23 -18.16
C LEU A 105 0.43 -6.09 -16.79
N SER A 106 1.18 -5.70 -15.78
CA SER A 106 0.66 -5.49 -14.41
C SER A 106 -0.35 -4.36 -14.36
N VAL A 107 -0.11 -3.25 -15.06
CA VAL A 107 -1.07 -2.13 -15.15
C VAL A 107 -2.36 -2.56 -15.83
N ARG A 108 -2.27 -3.28 -16.96
CA ARG A 108 -3.45 -3.80 -17.68
C ARG A 108 -4.24 -4.80 -16.86
N ALA A 109 -3.55 -5.62 -16.05
CA ALA A 109 -4.15 -6.55 -15.10
C ALA A 109 -4.66 -5.87 -13.82
N LYS A 110 -4.58 -4.53 -13.69
CA LYS A 110 -4.91 -3.75 -12.49
C LYS A 110 -4.11 -4.14 -11.23
N GLN A 111 -2.98 -4.83 -11.40
CA GLN A 111 -2.04 -5.19 -10.34
C GLN A 111 -1.06 -4.03 -10.09
N TYR A 112 -1.58 -2.92 -9.56
CA TYR A 112 -0.80 -1.68 -9.47
C TYR A 112 0.41 -1.76 -8.53
N GLN A 113 0.36 -2.62 -7.50
CA GLN A 113 1.51 -2.86 -6.64
C GLN A 113 2.67 -3.51 -7.40
N SER A 114 2.36 -4.58 -8.15
CA SER A 114 3.33 -5.26 -9.02
C SER A 114 3.86 -4.33 -10.11
N ALA A 115 2.99 -3.46 -10.66
CA ALA A 115 3.39 -2.44 -11.62
C ALA A 115 4.39 -1.45 -11.01
N ARG A 116 4.13 -0.92 -9.80
CA ARG A 116 5.04 0.01 -9.11
C ARG A 116 6.37 -0.63 -8.74
N HIS A 117 6.34 -1.88 -8.30
CA HIS A 117 7.55 -2.64 -8.02
C HIS A 117 8.40 -2.79 -9.30
N SER A 118 7.82 -3.31 -10.38
CA SER A 118 8.52 -3.49 -11.65
C SER A 118 9.02 -2.16 -12.25
N LEU A 119 8.24 -1.07 -12.08
CA LEU A 119 8.63 0.26 -12.55
C LEU A 119 9.82 0.81 -11.75
N GLY A 120 9.88 0.57 -10.44
CA GLY A 120 11.03 0.96 -9.63
C GLY A 120 12.31 0.23 -10.04
N GLN A 121 12.22 -1.08 -10.35
CA GLN A 121 13.35 -1.86 -10.87
C GLN A 121 13.82 -1.32 -12.23
N LEU A 122 12.87 -0.97 -13.12
CA LEU A 122 13.18 -0.34 -14.40
C LEU A 122 13.93 0.97 -14.21
N PHE A 123 13.44 1.88 -13.35
CA PHE A 123 14.06 3.18 -13.14
C PHE A 123 15.47 3.07 -12.58
N HIS A 124 15.71 2.14 -11.66
CA HIS A 124 17.04 1.92 -11.14
C HIS A 124 18.02 1.57 -12.27
N SER A 125 17.75 0.49 -13.02
CA SER A 125 18.60 0.08 -14.14
C SER A 125 18.73 1.16 -15.22
N LEU A 126 17.65 1.91 -15.51
CA LEU A 126 17.69 3.02 -16.46
C LEU A 126 18.61 4.16 -16.01
N GLN A 127 18.62 4.47 -14.71
CA GLN A 127 19.44 5.53 -14.13
C GLN A 127 20.91 5.09 -14.08
N ASP A 128 21.17 3.84 -13.68
CA ASP A 128 22.50 3.21 -13.70
C ASP A 128 23.13 3.22 -15.09
N PHE A 129 22.35 3.07 -16.17
CA PHE A 129 22.89 3.19 -17.53
C PHE A 129 23.62 4.52 -17.73
N TYR A 130 23.06 5.65 -17.28
CA TYR A 130 23.68 6.96 -17.49
C TYR A 130 24.84 7.21 -16.53
N SER A 131 24.86 6.59 -15.35
CA SER A 131 25.95 6.74 -14.39
C SER A 131 27.11 5.77 -14.62
N HIS A 132 26.87 4.57 -15.16
CA HIS A 132 27.86 3.50 -15.30
C HIS A 132 28.34 3.25 -16.73
N SER A 133 27.58 3.70 -17.74
CA SER A 133 28.03 3.59 -19.13
C SER A 133 28.85 4.78 -19.60
N ASN A 134 29.55 4.62 -20.74
CA ASN A 134 30.31 5.68 -21.40
C ASN A 134 29.43 6.65 -22.22
N TRP A 135 28.10 6.61 -22.09
CA TRP A 135 27.19 7.40 -22.92
C TRP A 135 27.46 8.90 -22.80
N VAL A 136 27.66 9.40 -21.58
CA VAL A 136 27.95 10.81 -21.30
C VAL A 136 29.35 11.18 -21.79
N GLU A 137 30.33 10.28 -21.61
CA GLU A 137 31.72 10.42 -22.06
C GLU A 137 31.83 10.51 -23.58
N MET A 138 30.91 9.88 -24.31
CA MET A 138 30.79 10.00 -25.76
C MET A 138 30.23 11.36 -26.21
N GLY A 139 29.98 12.28 -25.29
CA GLY A 139 29.42 13.61 -25.56
C GLY A 139 27.95 13.58 -25.98
N LYS A 140 27.22 12.51 -25.66
CA LYS A 140 25.80 12.40 -25.96
C LYS A 140 25.01 13.31 -25.02
N GLN A 141 24.16 14.15 -25.60
CA GLN A 141 23.33 15.12 -24.87
C GLN A 141 21.84 14.77 -24.88
N LEU A 142 21.47 13.63 -25.47
CA LEU A 142 20.10 13.16 -25.55
C LEU A 142 20.00 11.76 -24.94
N ILE A 143 18.79 11.41 -24.50
CA ILE A 143 18.47 10.08 -24.00
C ILE A 143 18.69 9.01 -25.08
N TYR A 144 19.15 7.82 -24.67
CA TYR A 144 19.37 6.72 -25.60
C TYR A 144 18.07 5.94 -25.83
N LEU A 145 17.32 6.33 -26.86
CA LEU A 145 15.98 5.76 -27.13
C LEU A 145 16.01 4.24 -27.35
N HIS A 146 17.10 3.69 -27.92
CA HIS A 146 17.24 2.25 -28.16
C HIS A 146 17.09 1.40 -26.90
N LEU A 147 17.35 1.94 -25.70
CA LEU A 147 17.19 1.20 -24.44
C LEU A 147 15.79 0.57 -24.31
N LEU A 148 14.75 1.31 -24.70
CA LEU A 148 13.36 0.85 -24.61
C LEU A 148 12.66 0.75 -25.98
N GLN A 149 13.22 1.35 -27.02
CA GLN A 149 12.67 1.35 -28.38
C GLN A 149 13.59 0.53 -29.31
N PRO A 150 13.36 -0.78 -29.50
CA PRO A 150 14.27 -1.65 -30.27
C PRO A 150 14.45 -1.24 -31.73
N GLU A 151 13.49 -0.51 -32.29
CA GLU A 151 13.52 -0.01 -33.67
C GLU A 151 14.48 1.17 -33.86
N GLU A 152 14.83 1.87 -32.77
CA GLU A 152 15.77 2.99 -32.81
C GLU A 152 17.21 2.49 -33.06
N PRO A 153 18.08 3.28 -33.71
CA PRO A 153 19.44 2.84 -34.02
C PRO A 153 20.26 2.50 -32.77
N ALA A 154 20.86 1.31 -32.76
CA ALA A 154 21.80 0.91 -31.73
C ALA A 154 23.17 1.58 -31.94
N ILE A 155 23.67 2.22 -30.89
CA ILE A 155 25.02 2.77 -30.80
C ILE A 155 25.82 1.87 -29.85
N PRO A 156 27.03 1.41 -30.23
CA PRO A 156 27.90 0.66 -29.33
C PRO A 156 28.26 1.48 -28.08
N VAL A 157 27.96 0.92 -26.90
CA VAL A 157 28.17 1.52 -25.57
C VAL A 157 29.02 0.57 -24.72
N LYS A 158 29.81 1.12 -23.79
CA LYS A 158 30.63 0.40 -22.83
C LYS A 158 30.24 0.74 -21.39
N CYS A 159 30.53 -0.15 -20.46
CA CYS A 159 30.34 0.02 -19.02
C CYS A 159 31.43 -0.71 -18.19
N SER A 160 32.69 -0.52 -18.57
CA SER A 160 33.85 -1.18 -17.96
C SER A 160 34.30 -0.45 -16.70
N HIS A 161 34.56 -1.18 -15.62
CA HIS A 161 34.95 -0.61 -14.33
C HIS A 161 36.48 -0.60 -14.11
N GLY A 162 37.27 -1.14 -15.06
CA GLY A 162 38.72 -0.94 -15.13
C GLY A 162 39.57 -1.76 -14.14
N GLY A 163 38.97 -2.75 -13.47
CA GLY A 163 39.64 -3.64 -12.50
C GLY A 163 40.75 -4.53 -13.08
N ILE A 164 41.51 -5.21 -12.23
CA ILE A 164 42.69 -6.01 -12.66
C ILE A 164 42.29 -7.26 -13.47
N LEU A 165 41.08 -7.78 -13.25
CA LEU A 165 40.48 -8.89 -14.01
C LEU A 165 39.66 -8.42 -15.23
N ASP A 166 39.56 -7.11 -15.47
CA ASP A 166 38.79 -6.53 -16.56
C ASP A 166 39.65 -6.47 -17.84
N SER A 167 39.45 -7.44 -18.74
CA SER A 167 40.18 -7.52 -20.01
C SER A 167 39.92 -6.33 -20.95
N SER A 168 38.83 -5.56 -20.74
CA SER A 168 38.46 -4.41 -21.56
C SER A 168 39.21 -3.11 -21.17
N ARG A 169 39.93 -3.12 -20.04
CA ARG A 169 40.66 -1.97 -19.44
C ARG A 169 41.70 -1.27 -20.34
N TYR A 170 42.10 -1.89 -21.45
CA TYR A 170 43.10 -1.37 -22.38
C TYR A 170 42.50 -0.68 -23.61
N MET A 171 41.17 -0.66 -23.75
CA MET A 171 40.46 0.00 -24.84
C MET A 171 39.62 1.18 -24.34
N GLY A 172 40.21 2.38 -24.29
CA GLY A 172 39.47 3.65 -24.31
C GLY A 172 38.35 3.84 -23.27
N ALA A 173 38.68 3.69 -21.99
CA ALA A 173 38.17 4.41 -20.81
C ALA A 173 39.00 3.88 -19.62
N LYS A 174 39.83 4.71 -18.97
CA LYS A 174 40.74 4.29 -17.89
C LYS A 174 40.16 4.70 -16.53
N GLY A 175 40.02 3.72 -15.62
CA GLY A 175 39.36 3.91 -14.32
C GLY A 175 37.85 3.82 -14.49
N GLY A 176 37.15 3.13 -13.58
CA GLY A 176 35.74 2.82 -13.78
C GLY A 176 34.87 4.03 -14.09
N ILE A 177 33.83 3.81 -14.90
CA ILE A 177 33.02 4.86 -15.53
C ILE A 177 31.93 5.41 -14.59
N ASN A 178 31.98 5.06 -13.29
CA ASN A 178 30.99 5.43 -12.29
C ASN A 178 30.91 6.97 -12.09
N LYS A 179 29.68 7.47 -12.15
CA LYS A 179 29.27 8.87 -11.98
C LYS A 179 28.18 9.03 -10.91
N ASP A 180 28.07 8.12 -9.95
CA ASP A 180 26.98 8.11 -8.94
C ASP A 180 27.08 9.25 -7.92
N SER A 181 28.27 9.79 -7.74
CA SER A 181 28.56 10.82 -6.75
C SER A 181 29.34 11.98 -7.36
N THR A 182 29.18 13.15 -6.77
CA THR A 182 30.04 14.32 -7.00
C THR A 182 31.42 14.19 -6.34
N SER A 183 31.65 13.13 -5.56
CA SER A 183 32.90 12.90 -4.84
C SER A 183 33.94 12.17 -5.70
N PRO A 184 35.16 12.72 -5.86
CA PRO A 184 36.26 12.04 -6.54
C PRO A 184 36.74 10.77 -5.82
N ILE A 185 36.35 10.57 -4.56
CA ILE A 185 36.73 9.38 -3.76
C ILE A 185 35.90 8.16 -4.18
N PHE A 186 34.62 8.38 -4.51
CA PHE A 186 33.66 7.31 -4.76
C PHE A 186 33.39 7.10 -6.25
N SER A 187 33.53 8.15 -7.07
CA SER A 187 33.24 8.12 -8.49
C SER A 187 34.43 8.65 -9.29
N PRO A 188 35.13 7.82 -10.07
CA PRO A 188 36.28 8.28 -10.86
C PRO A 188 35.91 9.36 -11.88
N HIS A 189 34.66 9.36 -12.36
CA HIS A 189 34.13 10.35 -13.31
C HIS A 189 33.13 11.32 -12.66
N HIS A 190 33.30 11.61 -11.36
CA HIS A 190 32.38 12.48 -10.59
C HIS A 190 32.06 13.85 -11.25
N PHE A 191 32.96 14.37 -12.10
CA PHE A 191 32.76 15.63 -12.83
C PHE A 191 31.67 15.55 -13.91
N LEU A 192 31.22 14.36 -14.29
CA LEU A 192 30.09 14.11 -15.22
C LEU A 192 28.79 13.74 -14.48
N HIS A 193 28.78 13.77 -13.14
CA HIS A 193 27.63 13.36 -12.34
C HIS A 193 26.36 14.15 -12.70
N VAL A 194 26.50 15.47 -12.90
CA VAL A 194 25.36 16.36 -13.17
C VAL A 194 24.76 16.06 -14.55
N GLU A 195 25.61 15.87 -15.56
CA GLU A 195 25.18 15.50 -16.92
C GLU A 195 24.51 14.13 -16.94
N ALA A 196 25.10 13.14 -16.26
CA ALA A 196 24.52 11.81 -16.10
C ALA A 196 23.13 11.86 -15.43
N ALA A 197 23.03 12.57 -14.30
CA ALA A 197 21.79 12.70 -13.56
C ALA A 197 20.70 13.47 -14.35
N THR A 198 21.11 14.43 -15.18
CA THR A 198 20.21 15.15 -16.10
C THR A 198 19.61 14.21 -17.14
N LEU A 199 20.44 13.42 -17.84
CA LEU A 199 19.95 12.44 -18.81
C LEU A 199 19.13 11.33 -18.16
N ALA A 200 19.52 10.87 -16.96
CA ALA A 200 18.75 9.92 -16.18
C ALA A 200 17.37 10.47 -15.80
N THR A 201 17.28 11.77 -15.48
CA THR A 201 16.01 12.46 -15.21
C THR A 201 15.15 12.56 -16.46
N GLU A 202 15.72 12.98 -17.59
CA GLU A 202 15.00 13.06 -18.86
C GLU A 202 14.48 11.69 -19.32
N ALA A 203 15.30 10.64 -19.18
CA ALA A 203 14.91 9.28 -19.53
C ALA A 203 13.80 8.77 -18.61
N THR A 204 13.89 9.01 -17.30
CA THR A 204 12.85 8.65 -16.33
C THR A 204 11.51 9.35 -16.65
N LEU A 205 11.56 10.64 -17.00
CA LEU A 205 10.39 11.40 -17.45
C LEU A 205 9.81 10.83 -18.75
N SER A 206 10.66 10.48 -19.72
CA SER A 206 10.24 9.88 -21.00
C SER A 206 9.49 8.58 -20.76
N VAL A 207 10.02 7.68 -19.92
CA VAL A 207 9.37 6.40 -19.59
C VAL A 207 8.00 6.60 -18.95
N LEU A 208 7.86 7.56 -18.05
CA LEU A 208 6.57 7.87 -17.42
C LEU A 208 5.56 8.43 -18.41
N ARG A 209 6.00 9.28 -19.35
CA ARG A 209 5.16 9.81 -20.42
C ARG A 209 4.74 8.71 -21.38
N ASP A 210 5.67 7.85 -21.81
CA ASP A 210 5.38 6.68 -22.64
C ASP A 210 4.39 5.74 -21.93
N LEU A 211 4.55 5.55 -20.62
CA LEU A 211 3.64 4.73 -19.83
C LEU A 211 2.24 5.34 -19.83
N ARG A 212 2.14 6.64 -19.51
CA ARG A 212 0.88 7.41 -19.54
C ARG A 212 0.20 7.30 -20.89
N ASP A 213 0.94 7.49 -21.98
CA ASP A 213 0.40 7.50 -23.33
C ASP A 213 -0.04 6.09 -23.77
N THR A 214 0.67 5.05 -23.31
CA THR A 214 0.33 3.64 -23.58
C THR A 214 -0.90 3.16 -22.81
N VAL A 215 -1.07 3.55 -21.54
CA VAL A 215 -2.16 3.06 -20.68
C VAL A 215 -3.36 4.01 -20.60
N GLY A 216 -3.19 5.24 -21.07
CA GLY A 216 -4.15 6.33 -21.00
C GLY A 216 -4.10 7.11 -19.67
N HIS A 217 -4.46 8.39 -19.74
CA HIS A 217 -4.43 9.35 -18.63
C HIS A 217 -5.15 8.85 -17.37
N LYS A 218 -6.35 8.26 -17.50
CA LYS A 218 -7.12 7.74 -16.36
C LYS A 218 -6.39 6.59 -15.66
N THR A 219 -5.91 5.62 -16.43
CA THR A 219 -5.19 4.46 -15.91
C THR A 219 -3.84 4.85 -15.31
N PHE A 220 -3.15 5.83 -15.90
CA PHE A 220 -1.92 6.38 -15.35
C PHE A 220 -2.16 7.05 -14.00
N LEU A 221 -3.24 7.83 -13.84
CA LEU A 221 -3.60 8.40 -12.55
C LEU A 221 -4.05 7.36 -11.52
N LEU A 222 -4.37 6.12 -11.92
CA LEU A 222 -4.56 5.02 -10.98
C LEU A 222 -3.22 4.57 -10.35
N PHE A 223 -2.04 4.99 -10.82
CA PHE A 223 -0.80 4.91 -10.02
C PHE A 223 -0.87 5.79 -8.74
N SER A 224 -1.76 6.77 -8.68
CA SER A 224 -2.07 7.57 -7.47
C SER A 224 -3.09 6.87 -6.55
N VAL A 225 -3.08 5.53 -6.55
CA VAL A 225 -4.23 4.63 -6.33
C VAL A 225 -5.15 5.05 -5.17
N LYS A 226 -6.41 5.30 -5.49
CA LYS A 226 -7.50 4.77 -4.67
C LYS A 226 -7.41 3.25 -4.77
N GLN A 227 -6.74 2.60 -3.81
CA GLN A 227 -6.88 1.15 -3.65
C GLN A 227 -8.39 0.86 -3.50
N VAL A 228 -8.89 -0.21 -4.12
CA VAL A 228 -10.29 -0.58 -3.96
C VAL A 228 -10.49 -0.87 -2.47
N PRO A 229 -11.47 -0.23 -1.81
CA PRO A 229 -11.78 -0.51 -0.41
C PRO A 229 -11.92 -2.00 -0.16
N ALA A 230 -11.33 -2.49 0.92
CA ALA A 230 -11.57 -3.85 1.38
C ALA A 230 -12.81 -3.90 2.28
N LEU A 231 -13.45 -5.07 2.31
CA LEU A 231 -14.41 -5.42 3.34
C LEU A 231 -13.67 -6.23 4.41
N VAL A 232 -13.58 -5.67 5.61
CA VAL A 232 -12.78 -6.23 6.69
C VAL A 232 -13.70 -6.63 7.84
N PHE A 233 -13.49 -7.84 8.34
CA PHE A 233 -14.27 -8.43 9.43
C PHE A 233 -13.33 -8.76 10.59
N VAL A 234 -13.57 -8.14 11.74
CA VAL A 234 -12.83 -8.39 12.99
C VAL A 234 -13.78 -9.14 13.91
N MET A 235 -13.44 -10.39 14.22
CA MET A 235 -14.34 -11.34 14.86
C MET A 235 -13.81 -11.74 16.22
N ASP A 236 -14.54 -11.41 17.26
CA ASP A 236 -14.35 -11.98 18.57
C ASP A 236 -14.64 -13.49 18.52
N THR A 237 -13.68 -14.27 19.01
CA THR A 237 -13.71 -15.74 19.01
C THR A 237 -13.62 -16.33 20.41
N THR A 238 -13.91 -15.55 21.45
CA THR A 238 -14.01 -16.08 22.81
C THR A 238 -15.25 -16.95 23.00
N GLY A 239 -15.24 -17.78 24.04
CA GLY A 239 -16.30 -18.73 24.33
C GLY A 239 -17.65 -18.09 24.64
N SER A 240 -17.69 -16.81 25.05
CA SER A 240 -18.95 -16.09 25.29
C SER A 240 -19.68 -15.78 23.98
N MET A 241 -18.95 -15.59 22.89
CA MET A 241 -19.49 -15.42 21.53
C MET A 241 -20.02 -16.72 20.90
N PHE A 242 -20.04 -17.86 21.61
CA PHE A 242 -20.39 -19.16 21.01
C PHE A 242 -21.82 -19.21 20.45
N GLU A 243 -22.81 -18.63 21.13
CA GLU A 243 -24.19 -18.61 20.61
C GLU A 243 -24.35 -17.56 19.50
N GLU A 244 -23.51 -16.52 19.51
CA GLU A 244 -23.53 -15.33 18.69
C GLU A 244 -22.72 -15.48 17.38
N ILE A 245 -21.71 -16.36 17.34
CA ILE A 245 -20.81 -16.49 16.18
C ILE A 245 -21.56 -16.97 14.94
N THR A 246 -22.61 -17.78 15.12
CA THR A 246 -23.47 -18.21 14.02
C THR A 246 -24.29 -17.04 13.47
N ALA A 247 -24.80 -16.17 14.34
CA ALA A 247 -25.48 -14.95 13.95
C ALA A 247 -24.55 -13.99 13.20
N ALA A 248 -23.32 -13.82 13.71
CA ALA A 248 -22.30 -13.00 13.09
C ALA A 248 -21.96 -13.52 11.69
N ARG A 249 -21.79 -14.83 11.50
CA ARG A 249 -21.58 -15.46 10.17
C ARG A 249 -22.70 -15.15 9.18
N LEU A 250 -23.96 -15.32 9.58
CA LEU A 250 -25.11 -15.01 8.73
C LEU A 250 -25.12 -13.54 8.32
N ARG A 251 -24.71 -12.65 9.23
CA ARG A 251 -24.63 -11.22 8.95
C ARG A 251 -23.50 -10.87 7.99
N VAL A 252 -22.31 -11.45 8.18
CA VAL A 252 -21.19 -11.33 7.25
C VAL A 252 -21.61 -11.76 5.85
N HIS A 253 -22.27 -12.91 5.72
CA HIS A 253 -22.79 -13.39 4.44
C HIS A 253 -23.77 -12.39 3.79
N SER A 254 -24.71 -11.81 4.56
CA SER A 254 -25.63 -10.79 4.06
C SER A 254 -24.93 -9.51 3.59
N ILE A 255 -23.88 -9.06 4.30
CA ILE A 255 -23.08 -7.88 3.91
C ILE A 255 -22.34 -8.16 2.60
N ILE A 256 -21.75 -9.34 2.46
CA ILE A 256 -21.04 -9.73 1.23
C ILE A 256 -22.01 -9.78 0.05
N GLN A 257 -23.20 -10.37 0.23
CA GLN A 257 -24.21 -10.46 -0.82
C GLN A 257 -24.78 -9.10 -1.23
N SER A 258 -25.00 -8.17 -0.30
CA SER A 258 -25.49 -6.83 -0.64
C SER A 258 -24.46 -6.05 -1.45
N ARG A 259 -23.17 -6.21 -1.16
CA ARG A 259 -22.08 -5.58 -1.91
C ARG A 259 -21.76 -6.25 -3.24
N ALA A 260 -22.03 -7.55 -3.38
CA ALA A 260 -21.97 -8.21 -4.68
C ALA A 260 -23.06 -7.71 -5.66
N ARG A 261 -24.17 -7.17 -5.14
CA ARG A 261 -25.27 -6.62 -5.94
C ARG A 261 -25.08 -5.15 -6.33
N SER A 262 -24.24 -4.40 -5.61
CA SER A 262 -23.83 -3.05 -6.02
C SER A 262 -22.73 -3.13 -7.08
N THR A 263 -22.66 -2.15 -7.97
CA THR A 263 -21.67 -2.09 -9.08
C THR A 263 -20.20 -1.97 -8.62
N GLU A 264 -19.96 -1.92 -7.30
CA GLU A 264 -18.64 -1.90 -6.68
C GLU A 264 -18.33 -3.28 -6.11
N HIS A 265 -17.64 -4.11 -6.89
CA HIS A 265 -17.13 -5.39 -6.37
C HIS A 265 -16.10 -5.08 -5.26
N PRO A 266 -16.26 -5.62 -4.04
CA PRO A 266 -15.24 -5.52 -3.00
C PRO A 266 -13.93 -6.07 -3.53
N GLY A 267 -12.85 -5.27 -3.49
CA GLY A 267 -11.59 -5.66 -4.09
C GLY A 267 -10.95 -6.86 -3.40
N THR A 268 -11.06 -6.90 -2.07
CA THR A 268 -10.41 -7.89 -1.19
C THR A 268 -11.21 -8.02 0.11
N PHE A 269 -11.32 -9.24 0.63
CA PHE A 269 -11.90 -9.55 1.93
C PHE A 269 -10.80 -9.87 2.95
N LEU A 270 -10.89 -9.27 4.14
CA LEU A 270 -9.98 -9.55 5.25
C LEU A 270 -10.75 -10.06 6.47
N LEU A 271 -10.25 -11.11 7.12
CA LEU A 271 -10.76 -11.63 8.39
C LEU A 271 -9.66 -11.59 9.44
N VAL A 272 -9.96 -10.99 10.59
CA VAL A 272 -9.08 -10.93 11.76
C VAL A 272 -9.84 -11.51 12.96
N PRO A 273 -9.66 -12.80 13.28
CA PRO A 273 -10.17 -13.36 14.53
C PRO A 273 -9.32 -12.84 15.69
N PHE A 274 -9.96 -12.60 16.83
CA PHE A 274 -9.25 -12.29 18.06
C PHE A 274 -9.83 -13.06 19.25
N HIS A 275 -8.91 -13.59 20.04
CA HIS A 275 -9.00 -14.07 21.41
C HIS A 275 -7.55 -14.03 21.94
N ASP A 276 -7.22 -14.54 23.13
CA ASP A 276 -5.81 -14.63 23.55
C ASP A 276 -5.17 -15.94 23.02
N PRO A 277 -4.22 -15.91 22.05
CA PRO A 277 -3.62 -14.76 21.35
C PRO A 277 -4.36 -14.33 20.05
N PHE A 278 -4.28 -13.06 19.69
CA PHE A 278 -5.04 -12.47 18.57
C PHE A 278 -4.40 -12.75 17.18
N GLY A 279 -5.22 -12.95 16.15
CA GLY A 279 -4.79 -13.31 14.78
C GLY A 279 -4.84 -14.82 14.48
N PRO A 280 -4.40 -15.28 13.29
CA PRO A 280 -3.74 -14.58 12.17
C PRO A 280 -4.71 -13.82 11.24
N VAL A 281 -4.19 -12.92 10.40
CA VAL A 281 -4.97 -12.23 9.35
C VAL A 281 -5.17 -13.17 8.16
N PHE A 282 -6.42 -13.38 7.76
CA PHE A 282 -6.77 -14.11 6.54
C PHE A 282 -7.23 -13.12 5.45
N GLU A 283 -6.72 -13.28 4.24
CA GLU A 283 -6.99 -12.38 3.11
C GLU A 283 -7.32 -13.20 1.86
N THR A 284 -8.36 -12.79 1.13
CA THR A 284 -8.72 -13.40 -0.16
C THR A 284 -9.61 -12.46 -0.98
N ASP A 285 -9.52 -12.57 -2.30
CA ASP A 285 -10.42 -11.89 -3.24
C ASP A 285 -11.62 -12.79 -3.62
N ASN A 286 -11.64 -14.06 -3.19
CA ASN A 286 -12.70 -15.01 -3.48
C ASN A 286 -13.71 -15.08 -2.30
N PRO A 287 -14.99 -14.72 -2.52
CA PRO A 287 -16.00 -14.74 -1.46
C PRO A 287 -16.28 -16.15 -0.91
N ASP A 288 -16.21 -17.21 -1.74
CA ASP A 288 -16.44 -18.58 -1.29
C ASP A 288 -15.30 -19.07 -0.39
N GLN A 289 -14.07 -18.70 -0.73
CA GLN A 289 -12.90 -18.96 0.12
C GLN A 289 -12.99 -18.17 1.43
N PHE A 290 -13.45 -16.93 1.37
CA PHE A 290 -13.66 -16.11 2.56
C PHE A 290 -14.70 -16.74 3.49
N MET A 291 -15.81 -17.23 2.94
CA MET A 291 -16.83 -17.94 3.71
C MET A 291 -16.27 -19.22 4.35
N THR A 292 -15.36 -19.91 3.67
CA THR A 292 -14.65 -21.07 4.26
C THR A 292 -13.81 -20.66 5.47
N PHE A 293 -13.12 -19.51 5.44
CA PHE A 293 -12.40 -19.00 6.63
C PHE A 293 -13.36 -18.71 7.79
N MET A 294 -14.53 -18.13 7.50
CA MET A 294 -15.56 -17.85 8.51
C MET A 294 -16.15 -19.12 9.13
N GLU A 295 -16.41 -20.15 8.34
CA GLU A 295 -16.94 -21.44 8.80
C GLU A 295 -15.95 -22.18 9.73
N ASN A 296 -14.65 -22.00 9.50
CA ASN A 296 -13.60 -22.62 10.30
C ASN A 296 -13.32 -21.91 11.64
N LEU A 297 -13.93 -20.73 11.90
CA LEU A 297 -13.80 -20.06 13.19
C LEU A 297 -14.38 -20.93 14.31
N MET A 298 -13.63 -21.15 15.39
CA MET A 298 -14.13 -21.83 16.57
C MET A 298 -14.11 -20.85 17.74
N ALA A 299 -15.27 -20.65 18.38
CA ALA A 299 -15.36 -19.88 19.61
C ALA A 299 -14.78 -20.72 20.76
N LEU A 300 -13.51 -20.49 21.09
CA LEU A 300 -12.73 -21.27 22.04
C LEU A 300 -11.85 -20.35 22.89
N GLY A 301 -11.75 -20.66 24.18
CA GLY A 301 -10.96 -19.86 25.12
C GLY A 301 -11.68 -18.59 25.57
N GLY A 302 -10.95 -17.69 26.23
CA GLY A 302 -11.53 -16.57 26.97
C GLY A 302 -11.89 -16.96 28.40
N GLY A 303 -11.75 -16.01 29.32
CA GLY A 303 -11.94 -16.25 30.76
C GLY A 303 -12.67 -15.11 31.44
N ASP A 304 -12.23 -13.87 31.20
CA ASP A 304 -12.78 -12.66 31.78
C ASP A 304 -12.85 -11.54 30.74
N GLU A 305 -13.95 -10.81 30.76
CA GLU A 305 -14.04 -9.50 30.12
C GLU A 305 -13.24 -8.47 30.94
N PRO A 306 -12.46 -7.56 30.34
CA PRO A 306 -12.43 -7.07 28.95
C PRO A 306 -11.45 -7.76 27.97
N GLU A 307 -11.60 -7.50 26.66
CA GLU A 307 -10.87 -8.16 25.54
C GLU A 307 -9.95 -7.25 24.70
N MET A 308 -9.00 -7.83 23.95
CA MET A 308 -7.97 -7.13 23.15
C MET A 308 -8.49 -6.60 21.79
N CYS A 309 -9.64 -5.92 21.82
CA CYS A 309 -10.36 -5.48 20.63
C CYS A 309 -9.59 -4.42 19.82
N PHE A 310 -8.99 -3.40 20.46
CA PHE A 310 -8.33 -2.32 19.71
C PHE A 310 -7.06 -2.78 19.01
N SER A 311 -6.35 -3.78 19.56
CA SER A 311 -5.21 -4.43 18.93
C SER A 311 -5.64 -5.13 17.64
N ALA A 312 -6.76 -5.85 17.66
CA ALA A 312 -7.32 -6.50 16.48
C ALA A 312 -7.78 -5.47 15.43
N VAL A 313 -8.43 -4.38 15.85
CA VAL A 313 -8.79 -3.27 14.95
C VAL A 313 -7.56 -2.58 14.38
N GLN A 314 -6.51 -2.37 15.15
CA GLN A 314 -5.25 -1.82 14.67
C GLN A 314 -4.60 -2.72 13.63
N LEU A 315 -4.61 -4.04 13.85
CA LEU A 315 -4.10 -5.03 12.90
C LEU A 315 -4.92 -4.98 11.59
N ALA A 316 -6.24 -5.02 11.69
CA ALA A 316 -7.16 -4.88 10.55
C ALA A 316 -6.94 -3.56 9.78
N LEU A 317 -6.82 -2.45 10.49
CA LEU A 317 -6.50 -1.15 9.90
C LEU A 317 -5.14 -1.15 9.25
N THR A 318 -4.13 -1.83 9.80
CA THR A 318 -2.78 -1.86 9.23
C THR A 318 -2.76 -2.60 7.88
N HIS A 319 -3.46 -3.73 7.81
CA HIS A 319 -3.53 -4.58 6.62
C HIS A 319 -4.55 -4.12 5.57
N SER A 320 -5.52 -3.26 5.92
CA SER A 320 -6.54 -2.79 4.98
C SER A 320 -6.11 -1.59 4.13
N PRO A 321 -6.59 -1.48 2.88
CA PRO A 321 -6.53 -0.26 2.09
C PRO A 321 -7.21 0.96 2.73
N PRO A 322 -6.86 2.21 2.34
CA PRO A 322 -7.68 3.37 2.66
C PRO A 322 -9.13 3.23 2.15
N LEU A 323 -10.07 3.95 2.76
CA LEU A 323 -11.51 3.93 2.47
C LEU A 323 -12.20 2.58 2.74
N SER A 324 -11.49 1.61 3.32
CA SER A 324 -12.06 0.29 3.66
C SER A 324 -13.15 0.39 4.72
N GLU A 325 -14.06 -0.56 4.69
CA GLU A 325 -15.10 -0.72 5.71
C GLU A 325 -14.72 -1.87 6.64
N ILE A 326 -14.70 -1.58 7.94
CA ILE A 326 -14.30 -2.52 8.98
C ILE A 326 -15.51 -2.79 9.87
N PHE A 327 -15.91 -4.06 9.95
CA PHE A 327 -16.99 -4.53 10.80
C PHE A 327 -16.40 -5.33 11.96
N VAL A 328 -16.63 -4.86 13.19
CA VAL A 328 -16.13 -5.47 14.41
C VAL A 328 -17.29 -6.14 15.13
N PHE A 329 -17.17 -7.43 15.42
CA PHE A 329 -18.16 -8.22 16.15
C PHE A 329 -17.58 -8.64 17.49
N THR A 330 -18.22 -8.26 18.60
CA THR A 330 -17.80 -8.60 19.96
C THR A 330 -18.95 -8.40 20.96
N ASP A 331 -18.97 -9.16 22.04
CA ASP A 331 -19.84 -8.95 23.21
C ASP A 331 -19.10 -8.24 24.36
N ALA A 332 -17.80 -7.95 24.19
CA ALA A 332 -16.92 -7.49 25.24
C ALA A 332 -16.42 -6.05 25.04
N SER A 333 -16.10 -5.40 26.15
CA SER A 333 -15.45 -4.08 26.25
C SER A 333 -13.93 -4.18 26.08
N PRO A 334 -13.23 -3.11 25.65
CA PRO A 334 -11.82 -3.20 25.26
C PRO A 334 -10.88 -3.12 26.47
N LYS A 335 -10.00 -4.11 26.62
CA LYS A 335 -8.93 -4.20 27.62
C LYS A 335 -7.78 -3.24 27.30
N ASP A 336 -7.59 -2.98 26.02
CA ASP A 336 -6.52 -2.20 25.43
C ASP A 336 -6.96 -0.77 25.09
N ALA A 337 -7.78 -0.16 25.95
CA ALA A 337 -8.29 1.21 25.79
C ALA A 337 -7.19 2.27 25.57
N HIS A 338 -5.97 2.02 26.03
CA HIS A 338 -4.81 2.90 25.79
C HIS A 338 -4.41 3.02 24.30
N LEU A 339 -4.82 2.08 23.44
CA LEU A 339 -4.59 2.13 22.00
C LEU A 339 -5.61 3.00 21.25
N PHE A 340 -6.64 3.51 21.93
CA PHE A 340 -7.74 4.26 21.30
C PHE A 340 -7.25 5.40 20.40
N ASP A 341 -6.33 6.25 20.89
CA ASP A 341 -5.85 7.39 20.12
C ASP A 341 -5.03 6.96 18.89
N ALA A 342 -4.26 5.87 19.00
CA ALA A 342 -3.51 5.32 17.88
C ALA A 342 -4.44 4.72 16.81
N VAL A 343 -5.44 3.95 17.24
CA VAL A 343 -6.46 3.36 16.36
C VAL A 343 -7.29 4.45 15.68
N LYS A 344 -7.72 5.47 16.45
CA LYS A 344 -8.45 6.64 15.94
C LYS A 344 -7.63 7.39 14.89
N ALA A 345 -6.36 7.70 15.18
CA ALA A 345 -5.50 8.37 14.23
C ALA A 345 -5.35 7.57 12.93
N LEU A 346 -5.16 6.25 13.04
CA LEU A 346 -5.01 5.36 11.89
C LEU A 346 -6.30 5.23 11.06
N ALA A 347 -7.47 5.12 11.71
CA ALA A 347 -8.78 5.07 11.03
C ALA A 347 -9.06 6.37 10.26
N LEU A 348 -8.82 7.54 10.88
CA LEU A 348 -8.97 8.84 10.24
C LEU A 348 -7.92 9.06 9.12
N GLU A 349 -6.70 8.57 9.30
CA GLU A 349 -5.66 8.63 8.29
C GLU A 349 -6.02 7.79 7.06
N LYS A 350 -6.58 6.60 7.27
CA LYS A 350 -7.03 5.73 6.18
C LYS A 350 -8.40 6.12 5.64
N GLN A 351 -9.14 7.02 6.30
CA GLN A 351 -10.55 7.31 5.99
C GLN A 351 -11.40 6.03 5.99
N SER A 352 -11.01 5.04 6.80
CA SER A 352 -11.72 3.77 6.89
C SER A 352 -12.88 3.91 7.87
N LYS A 353 -14.05 3.38 7.50
CA LYS A 353 -15.23 3.38 8.37
C LYS A 353 -15.16 2.18 9.32
N VAL A 354 -15.27 2.42 10.63
CA VAL A 354 -15.28 1.34 11.64
C VAL A 354 -16.68 1.24 12.22
N THR A 355 -17.33 0.09 12.01
CA THR A 355 -18.67 -0.21 12.51
C THR A 355 -18.59 -1.32 13.55
N PHE A 356 -19.12 -1.07 14.74
CA PHE A 356 -19.18 -2.05 15.82
C PHE A 356 -20.56 -2.71 15.87
N LEU A 357 -20.55 -4.03 16.00
CA LEU A 357 -21.71 -4.89 16.15
C LEU A 357 -21.59 -5.59 17.50
N LEU A 358 -22.34 -5.07 18.47
CA LEU A 358 -22.25 -5.49 19.85
C LEU A 358 -23.39 -6.44 20.19
N THR A 359 -23.05 -7.63 20.69
CA THR A 359 -24.01 -8.65 21.13
C THR A 359 -24.15 -8.63 22.65
N GLU A 360 -24.60 -7.51 23.20
CA GLU A 360 -24.99 -7.44 24.61
C GLU A 360 -26.13 -6.42 24.79
N ASP A 361 -27.20 -6.80 25.50
CA ASP A 361 -28.29 -5.89 25.84
C ASP A 361 -27.91 -5.09 27.10
N PRO A 362 -27.69 -3.75 27.02
CA PRO A 362 -27.40 -2.92 28.18
C PRO A 362 -28.51 -2.95 29.25
N ASN A 363 -29.71 -3.44 28.93
CA ASN A 363 -30.82 -3.62 29.87
C ASN A 363 -30.90 -5.01 30.54
N SER A 364 -30.11 -6.01 30.11
CA SER A 364 -30.13 -7.36 30.72
C SER A 364 -29.72 -7.38 32.21
N SER A 365 -28.99 -6.35 32.65
CA SER A 365 -28.61 -6.10 34.04
C SER A 365 -29.79 -5.68 34.95
N LYS A 366 -30.90 -5.22 34.36
CA LYS A 366 -32.10 -4.78 35.10
C LYS A 366 -33.17 -5.86 35.21
N GLU A 367 -33.38 -6.68 34.18
CA GLU A 367 -34.46 -7.69 34.18
C GLU A 367 -34.11 -9.00 34.89
N SER A 368 -32.83 -9.37 34.96
CA SER A 368 -32.40 -10.59 35.67
C SER A 368 -32.47 -10.48 37.21
N ARG A 369 -32.81 -9.29 37.76
CA ARG A 369 -33.06 -9.08 39.20
C ARG A 369 -34.35 -9.76 39.71
N GLY A 370 -35.22 -10.24 38.82
CA GLY A 370 -36.54 -10.75 39.20
C GLY A 370 -36.64 -12.24 39.56
N ARG A 371 -35.73 -13.13 39.12
CA ARG A 371 -36.08 -14.57 39.11
C ARG A 371 -35.04 -15.63 39.49
N ARG A 372 -33.84 -15.27 39.96
CA ARG A 372 -32.88 -16.27 40.51
C ARG A 372 -32.19 -15.82 41.80
N LYS A 373 -33.00 -15.58 42.84
CA LYS A 373 -32.53 -15.65 44.24
C LYS A 373 -32.29 -17.12 44.63
N ARG A 374 -31.14 -17.68 44.24
CA ARG A 374 -30.33 -18.64 45.02
C ARG A 374 -29.27 -19.31 44.15
N ARG A 375 -28.03 -19.26 44.64
CA ARG A 375 -26.82 -20.00 44.21
C ARG A 375 -26.07 -19.48 42.97
N ARG A 376 -25.27 -18.42 43.16
CA ARG A 376 -23.80 -18.50 43.25
C ARG A 376 -23.25 -17.10 43.47
N ARG A 377 -22.65 -16.90 44.64
CA ARG A 377 -21.79 -15.76 44.96
C ARG A 377 -20.46 -16.05 44.25
N MET A 378 -20.24 -15.44 43.11
CA MET A 378 -18.91 -15.19 42.58
C MET A 378 -18.95 -13.84 41.88
N SER A 379 -17.93 -13.03 42.19
CA SER A 379 -17.70 -11.66 41.74
C SER A 379 -17.82 -11.53 40.23
N ARG A 380 -19.00 -11.17 39.71
CA ARG A 380 -19.09 -10.41 38.46
C ARG A 380 -18.91 -8.95 38.89
N GLU A 381 -17.75 -8.37 38.59
CA GLU A 381 -17.54 -6.92 38.68
C GLU A 381 -18.75 -6.23 38.04
N LEU A 382 -19.31 -5.22 38.69
CA LEU A 382 -20.37 -4.41 38.08
C LEU A 382 -19.73 -3.61 36.95
N LEU A 383 -19.89 -4.11 35.74
CA LEU A 383 -19.37 -3.49 34.52
C LEU A 383 -20.08 -2.14 34.33
N SER A 384 -19.30 -1.12 33.97
CA SER A 384 -19.80 0.26 33.83
C SER A 384 -20.89 0.34 32.74
N PRO A 385 -21.97 1.11 32.94
CA PRO A 385 -22.94 1.40 31.88
C PRO A 385 -22.30 1.98 30.61
N ASP A 386 -21.16 2.67 30.75
CA ASP A 386 -20.46 3.37 29.67
C ASP A 386 -19.31 2.55 29.05
N ARG A 387 -19.25 1.24 29.33
CA ARG A 387 -18.18 0.34 28.89
C ARG A 387 -17.92 0.30 27.38
N PHE A 388 -18.93 0.61 26.56
CA PHE A 388 -18.85 0.63 25.10
C PHE A 388 -18.69 2.05 24.53
N SER A 389 -18.54 3.07 25.38
CA SER A 389 -18.42 4.48 24.96
C SER A 389 -17.27 4.74 23.99
N LEU A 390 -16.15 4.01 24.13
CA LEU A 390 -15.01 4.11 23.22
C LEU A 390 -15.35 3.58 21.81
N TYR A 391 -16.15 2.52 21.70
CA TYR A 391 -16.61 2.01 20.40
C TYR A 391 -17.53 3.01 19.70
N SER A 392 -18.52 3.54 20.43
CA SER A 392 -19.42 4.60 19.93
C SER A 392 -18.65 5.84 19.46
N SER A 393 -17.59 6.22 20.19
CA SER A 393 -16.74 7.35 19.84
C SER A 393 -15.95 7.10 18.56
N LEU A 394 -15.31 5.93 18.44
CA LEU A 394 -14.52 5.58 17.25
C LEU A 394 -15.40 5.41 16.01
N SER A 395 -16.57 4.76 16.14
CA SER A 395 -17.48 4.59 15.01
C SER A 395 -17.98 5.93 14.48
N SER A 396 -18.44 6.81 15.38
CA SER A 396 -18.90 8.15 15.02
C SER A 396 -17.81 8.98 14.33
N LEU A 397 -16.58 8.98 14.87
CA LEU A 397 -15.46 9.73 14.29
C LEU A 397 -15.00 9.19 12.93
N SER A 398 -15.07 7.88 12.73
CA SER A 398 -14.69 7.24 11.47
C SER A 398 -15.80 7.24 10.40
N GLY A 399 -17.02 7.71 10.76
CA GLY A 399 -18.19 7.67 9.88
C GLY A 399 -18.85 6.29 9.77
N GLY A 400 -18.58 5.40 10.73
CA GLY A 400 -19.29 4.13 10.93
C GLY A 400 -20.36 4.22 12.02
N LEU A 401 -20.92 3.07 12.40
CA LEU A 401 -22.02 2.98 13.37
C LEU A 401 -21.67 2.06 14.54
N THR A 402 -22.34 2.25 15.67
CA THR A 402 -22.36 1.25 16.75
C THR A 402 -23.77 0.69 16.84
N ILE A 403 -23.90 -0.62 16.63
CA ILE A 403 -25.18 -1.31 16.54
C ILE A 403 -25.22 -2.36 17.64
N PHE A 404 -26.18 -2.21 18.56
CA PHE A 404 -26.50 -3.22 19.56
C PHE A 404 -27.46 -4.23 18.95
N THR A 405 -27.17 -5.52 19.14
CA THR A 405 -27.94 -6.62 18.55
C THR A 405 -28.29 -7.63 19.62
N THR A 406 -29.49 -8.21 19.51
CA THR A 406 -29.89 -9.39 20.29
C THR A 406 -29.96 -10.61 19.38
N ASN A 407 -29.91 -11.81 19.96
CA ASN A 407 -30.10 -13.08 19.23
C ASN A 407 -31.45 -13.15 18.47
N SER A 408 -32.42 -12.28 18.78
CA SER A 408 -33.72 -12.19 18.10
C SER A 408 -33.83 -11.11 17.00
N ASP A 409 -32.88 -10.17 16.92
CA ASP A 409 -32.96 -9.01 16.00
C ASP A 409 -32.21 -9.20 14.67
N ILE A 410 -31.54 -10.32 14.49
CA ILE A 410 -30.64 -10.60 13.36
C ILE A 410 -31.36 -10.43 12.00
N HIS A 411 -32.65 -10.75 11.91
CA HIS A 411 -33.44 -10.60 10.68
C HIS A 411 -33.93 -9.16 10.41
N LYS A 412 -33.97 -8.28 11.42
CA LYS A 412 -34.48 -6.90 11.28
C LYS A 412 -33.41 -5.87 10.94
N VAL A 413 -32.16 -6.13 11.35
CA VAL A 413 -31.06 -5.15 11.21
C VAL A 413 -30.45 -5.13 9.80
N SER A 414 -30.71 -6.13 8.95
CA SER A 414 -30.29 -6.13 7.54
C SER A 414 -30.72 -4.87 6.79
N ALA A 415 -31.89 -4.31 7.11
CA ALA A 415 -32.39 -3.08 6.49
C ALA A 415 -31.60 -1.81 6.88
N ILE A 416 -31.04 -1.73 8.10
CA ILE A 416 -30.41 -0.50 8.62
C ILE A 416 -29.02 -0.26 8.02
N VAL A 417 -28.31 -1.34 7.68
CA VAL A 417 -27.01 -1.26 6.99
C VAL A 417 -27.22 -1.00 5.48
N GLU A 418 -28.30 -1.50 4.90
CA GLU A 418 -28.66 -1.24 3.50
C GLU A 418 -29.03 0.23 3.25
N ASP A 419 -29.85 0.86 4.12
CA ASP A 419 -30.32 2.25 3.91
C ASP A 419 -29.21 3.32 4.06
N ASN A 420 -28.18 3.08 4.87
CA ASN A 420 -27.10 4.06 5.10
C ASN A 420 -25.85 3.84 4.24
N THR A 421 -25.78 2.73 3.51
CA THR A 421 -24.67 2.45 2.57
C THR A 421 -25.01 2.84 1.13
N ALA A 422 -26.28 3.13 0.85
CA ALA A 422 -26.78 3.61 -0.44
C ALA A 422 -26.90 5.15 -0.56
N ALA A 423 -26.51 5.92 0.46
CA ALA A 423 -26.63 7.38 0.52
C ALA A 423 -25.28 8.11 0.33
#